data_AF-A0A9N9JXN0-F1
#
_entry.id   AF-A0A9N9JXN0-F1
#
_cell.length_a   1.000
_cell.length_b   1.000
_cell.length_c   1.000
_cell.angle_alpha   90.00
_cell.angle_beta   90.00
_cell.angle_gamma   90.00
#
_symmetry.space_group_name_H-M   'P 1'
#
loop_
_entity.id
_entity.type
_entity.pdbx_description
1 polymer ?
#
loop_
_entity_poly.entity_id
_entity_poly.type
_entity_poly.pdbx_seq_one_letter_code
_entity_poly.pdbx_strand_id
1 'polypeptide(L)'
;DGDVEIIERFAAHARAMEKSMPWINEASQAHKDSLNEMQNQYRRVSYALLKLITGYDAGEDCECINDEGAWCWRDGCNVCLSLTKAIQSTAESMQVIADMYDSHKKEVIIPWIENFKEYNQPATNCEQLIDMHAGAYKKYKDVSDEDISQDQSEDTDIEAIRSRCDTVFNVTLSEVNRIHDEQLRQARANFDEPHYSALSQTPRTPSQYNASIDEQRPSISRPVSIVSVGSMSGMVGGVVDGVGSMGSFLKKTARTSIGSSSMFDSWWGRG
;
A
#
# COMPACT_ATOMS: atom_id res chain seq x y z
N ASP A 1 6.17 36.46 17.27
CA ASP A 1 6.51 36.61 15.85
C ASP A 1 7.13 35.33 15.30
N GLY A 2 6.79 35.01 14.04
CA GLY A 2 7.31 33.87 13.30
C GLY A 2 6.50 32.57 13.32
N ASP A 3 5.46 32.41 14.13
CA ASP A 3 4.62 31.18 14.16
C ASP A 3 5.42 29.85 14.21
N VAL A 4 6.51 29.84 14.99
CA VAL A 4 7.41 28.68 15.13
C VAL A 4 6.67 27.41 15.50
N GLU A 5 5.64 27.51 16.33
CA GLU A 5 4.80 26.38 16.72
C GLU A 5 4.12 25.70 15.51
N ILE A 6 3.71 26.47 14.49
CA ILE A 6 3.12 25.93 13.26
C ILE A 6 4.15 25.12 12.49
N ILE A 7 5.36 25.66 12.33
CA ILE A 7 6.46 24.98 11.63
C ILE A 7 6.90 23.71 12.38
N GLU A 8 6.97 23.76 13.70
CA GLU A 8 7.30 22.59 14.53
C GLU A 8 6.24 21.49 14.42
N ARG A 9 4.95 21.85 14.45
CA ARG A 9 3.83 20.92 14.24
C ARG A 9 3.85 20.31 12.84
N PHE A 10 4.11 21.12 11.81
CA PHE A 10 4.26 20.66 10.44
C PHE A 10 5.44 19.67 10.32
N ALA A 11 6.60 20.00 10.86
CA ALA A 11 7.77 19.14 10.85
C ALA A 11 7.53 17.82 11.59
N ALA A 12 6.83 17.87 12.74
CA ALA A 12 6.43 16.68 13.48
C ALA A 12 5.46 15.81 12.68
N HIS A 13 4.49 16.43 11.99
CA HIS A 13 3.56 15.73 11.12
C HIS A 13 4.27 15.02 9.96
N ALA A 14 5.15 15.73 9.23
CA ALA A 14 5.93 15.17 8.13
C ALA A 14 6.79 13.98 8.59
N ARG A 15 7.49 14.11 9.74
CA ARG A 15 8.28 12.99 10.31
C ARG A 15 7.43 11.80 10.71
N ALA A 16 6.25 12.03 11.28
CA ALA A 16 5.32 10.96 11.67
C ALA A 16 4.79 10.21 10.45
N MET A 17 4.48 10.94 9.37
CA MET A 17 4.08 10.36 8.09
C MET A 17 5.21 9.49 7.52
N GLU A 18 6.40 10.07 7.33
CA GLU A 18 7.58 9.38 6.80
C GLU A 18 7.92 8.10 7.59
N LYS A 19 7.84 8.16 8.92
CA LYS A 19 8.06 6.99 9.80
C LYS A 19 7.05 5.86 9.58
N SER A 20 5.84 6.17 9.13
CA SER A 20 4.75 5.20 8.95
C SER A 20 4.74 4.58 7.55
N MET A 21 5.30 5.27 6.56
CA MET A 21 5.30 4.84 5.16
C MET A 21 5.92 3.46 4.90
N PRO A 22 7.05 3.07 5.53
CA PRO A 22 7.60 1.73 5.32
C PRO A 22 6.61 0.61 5.66
N TRP A 23 5.85 0.77 6.74
CA TRP A 23 4.85 -0.22 7.16
C TRP A 23 3.66 -0.26 6.21
N ILE A 24 3.16 0.90 5.76
CA ILE A 24 2.10 0.97 4.75
C ILE A 24 2.56 0.28 3.46
N ASN A 25 3.78 0.58 3.00
CA ASN A 25 4.34 -0.02 1.79
C ASN A 25 4.47 -1.54 1.93
N GLU A 26 5.02 -2.03 3.04
CA GLU A 26 5.16 -3.48 3.30
C GLU A 26 3.80 -4.18 3.32
N ALA A 27 2.85 -3.67 4.11
CA ALA A 27 1.51 -4.24 4.22
C ALA A 27 0.78 -4.25 2.87
N SER A 28 0.94 -3.18 2.09
CA SER A 28 0.31 -3.06 0.77
C SER A 28 0.92 -4.01 -0.26
N GLN A 29 2.24 -4.19 -0.26
CA GLN A 29 2.90 -5.19 -1.12
C GLN A 29 2.47 -6.61 -0.74
N ALA A 30 2.45 -6.93 0.56
CA ALA A 30 1.98 -8.23 1.04
C ALA A 30 0.52 -8.49 0.62
N HIS A 31 -0.34 -7.47 0.69
CA HIS A 31 -1.72 -7.58 0.22
C HIS A 31 -1.78 -7.84 -1.30
N LYS A 32 -1.04 -7.09 -2.11
CA LYS A 32 -0.95 -7.30 -3.56
C LYS A 32 -0.50 -8.73 -3.91
N ASP A 33 0.51 -9.24 -3.21
CA ASP A 33 1.02 -10.61 -3.42
C ASP A 33 -0.03 -11.65 -3.00
N SER A 34 -0.79 -11.40 -1.93
CA SER A 34 -1.90 -12.28 -1.51
C SER A 34 -2.99 -12.40 -2.57
N LEU A 35 -3.30 -11.32 -3.29
CA LEU A 35 -4.29 -11.35 -4.40
C LEU A 35 -3.78 -12.18 -5.58
N ASN A 36 -2.48 -12.12 -5.87
CA ASN A 36 -1.86 -12.96 -6.89
C ASN A 36 -1.92 -14.45 -6.50
N GLU A 37 -1.68 -14.76 -5.23
CA GLU A 37 -1.82 -16.12 -4.72
C GLU A 37 -3.27 -16.61 -4.82
N MET A 38 -4.24 -15.81 -4.38
CA MET A 38 -5.67 -16.16 -4.48
C MET A 38 -6.09 -16.43 -5.92
N GLN A 39 -5.71 -15.55 -6.86
CA GLN A 39 -5.92 -15.74 -8.30
C GLN A 39 -5.40 -17.10 -8.77
N ASN A 40 -4.15 -17.45 -8.41
CA ASN A 40 -3.53 -18.71 -8.82
C ASN A 40 -4.23 -19.93 -8.21
N GLN A 41 -4.69 -19.85 -6.96
CA GLN A 41 -5.42 -20.92 -6.32
C GLN A 41 -6.75 -21.22 -7.03
N TYR A 42 -7.52 -20.18 -7.39
CA TYR A 42 -8.75 -20.37 -8.16
C TYR A 42 -8.49 -21.00 -9.54
N ARG A 43 -7.47 -20.54 -10.26
CA ARG A 43 -7.08 -21.16 -11.55
C ARG A 43 -6.68 -22.61 -11.39
N ARG A 44 -5.92 -22.94 -10.35
CA ARG A 44 -5.47 -24.31 -10.08
C ARG A 44 -6.64 -25.25 -9.83
N VAL A 45 -7.62 -24.86 -9.01
CA VAL A 45 -8.81 -25.68 -8.75
C VAL A 45 -9.63 -25.83 -10.02
N SER A 46 -9.84 -24.75 -10.78
CA SER A 46 -10.51 -24.81 -12.09
C SER A 46 -9.85 -25.82 -13.03
N TYR A 47 -8.53 -25.73 -13.23
CA TYR A 47 -7.82 -26.65 -14.13
C TYR A 47 -7.86 -28.10 -13.64
N ALA A 48 -7.86 -28.33 -12.33
CA ALA A 48 -8.02 -29.67 -11.78
C ALA A 48 -9.41 -30.26 -12.09
N LEU A 49 -10.47 -29.46 -11.96
CA LEU A 49 -11.83 -29.85 -12.33
C LEU A 49 -11.96 -30.12 -13.83
N LEU A 50 -11.36 -29.27 -14.67
CA LEU A 50 -11.34 -29.48 -16.11
C LEU A 50 -10.54 -30.74 -16.48
N LYS A 51 -9.36 -30.95 -15.91
CA LYS A 51 -8.54 -32.17 -16.12
C LYS A 51 -9.32 -33.44 -15.77
N LEU A 52 -10.11 -33.41 -14.68
CA LEU A 52 -10.97 -34.51 -14.29
C LEU A 52 -11.98 -34.88 -15.38
N ILE A 53 -12.73 -33.88 -15.87
CA ILE A 53 -13.83 -34.14 -16.82
C ILE A 53 -13.39 -34.29 -18.27
N THR A 54 -12.17 -33.86 -18.61
CA THR A 54 -11.58 -34.04 -19.95
C THR A 54 -10.77 -35.32 -20.09
N GLY A 55 -10.60 -36.10 -19.01
CA GLY A 55 -9.77 -37.30 -19.05
C GLY A 55 -8.31 -37.01 -19.40
N TYR A 56 -7.88 -35.75 -19.29
CA TYR A 56 -6.53 -35.34 -19.65
C TYR A 56 -5.55 -36.13 -18.78
N ASP A 57 -4.60 -36.83 -19.42
CA ASP A 57 -3.58 -37.70 -18.80
C ASP A 57 -4.07 -39.10 -18.36
N ALA A 58 -5.23 -39.57 -18.84
CA ALA A 58 -5.75 -40.90 -18.50
C ALA A 58 -5.11 -42.07 -19.28
N GLY A 59 -4.22 -41.80 -20.24
CA GLY A 59 -3.56 -42.78 -21.11
C GLY A 59 -4.27 -42.96 -22.46
N GLU A 60 -3.55 -43.45 -23.48
CA GLU A 60 -4.03 -43.58 -24.88
C GLU A 60 -5.27 -44.49 -25.04
N ASP A 61 -5.57 -45.34 -24.04
CA ASP A 61 -6.66 -46.32 -24.07
C ASP A 61 -7.81 -46.02 -23.08
N CYS A 62 -7.88 -44.82 -22.48
CA CYS A 62 -8.91 -44.53 -21.49
C CYS A 62 -10.18 -43.91 -22.11
N GLU A 63 -11.17 -44.77 -22.37
CA GLU A 63 -12.55 -44.39 -22.76
C GLU A 63 -13.35 -43.82 -21.56
N CYS A 64 -12.79 -42.79 -20.89
CA CYS A 64 -13.47 -42.11 -19.77
C CYS A 64 -14.40 -40.98 -20.23
N ILE A 65 -14.48 -40.74 -21.55
CA ILE A 65 -15.38 -39.78 -22.17
C ILE A 65 -16.18 -40.47 -23.27
N ASN A 66 -17.50 -40.31 -23.25
CA ASN A 66 -18.39 -40.87 -24.26
C ASN A 66 -18.54 -39.94 -25.49
N ASP A 67 -19.28 -40.40 -26.51
CA ASP A 67 -19.51 -39.65 -27.75
C ASP A 67 -20.15 -38.26 -27.55
N GLU A 68 -20.83 -38.03 -26.42
CA GLU A 68 -21.48 -36.77 -26.07
C GLU A 68 -20.55 -35.82 -25.27
N GLY A 69 -19.32 -36.23 -24.99
CA GLY A 69 -18.38 -35.47 -24.17
C GLY A 69 -18.65 -35.56 -22.67
N ALA A 70 -19.50 -36.48 -22.22
CA ALA A 70 -19.70 -36.72 -20.79
C ALA A 70 -18.52 -37.49 -20.22
N TRP A 71 -18.11 -37.15 -19.00
CA TRP A 71 -17.16 -37.94 -18.21
C TRP A 71 -17.82 -39.24 -17.76
N CYS A 72 -17.92 -40.20 -18.67
CA CYS A 72 -18.58 -41.48 -18.55
C CYS A 72 -18.11 -42.43 -19.65
N TRP A 73 -18.01 -43.72 -19.33
CA TRP A 73 -17.75 -44.78 -20.32
C TRP A 73 -19.03 -45.24 -21.06
N ARG A 74 -20.20 -44.80 -20.60
CA ARG A 74 -21.51 -45.24 -21.14
C ARG A 74 -22.08 -44.18 -22.08
N ASP A 75 -22.40 -44.58 -23.30
CA ASP A 75 -23.11 -43.74 -24.27
C ASP A 75 -24.55 -43.43 -23.85
N GLY A 76 -25.03 -42.22 -24.16
CA GLY A 76 -26.37 -41.75 -23.83
C GLY A 76 -26.65 -41.58 -22.33
N CYS A 77 -25.60 -41.51 -21.50
CA CYS A 77 -25.75 -41.34 -20.05
C CYS A 77 -26.02 -39.87 -19.66
N ASN A 78 -27.28 -39.45 -19.78
CA ASN A 78 -27.71 -38.07 -19.48
C ASN A 78 -27.37 -37.56 -18.07
N VAL A 79 -27.32 -38.45 -17.07
CA VAL A 79 -26.98 -38.09 -15.69
C VAL A 79 -25.52 -37.66 -15.59
N CYS A 80 -24.60 -38.43 -16.17
CA CYS A 80 -23.17 -38.08 -16.20
C CYS A 80 -22.93 -36.84 -17.07
N LEU A 81 -23.64 -36.70 -18.21
CA LEU A 81 -23.54 -35.48 -19.03
C LEU A 81 -23.94 -34.23 -18.24
N SER A 82 -25.02 -34.31 -17.46
CA SER A 82 -25.46 -33.21 -16.59
C SER A 82 -24.43 -32.87 -15.52
N LEU A 83 -23.83 -33.88 -14.90
CA LEU A 83 -22.76 -33.69 -13.92
C LEU A 83 -21.51 -33.05 -14.56
N THR A 84 -21.07 -33.53 -15.71
CA THR A 84 -19.93 -32.98 -16.45
C THR A 84 -20.12 -31.51 -16.76
N LYS A 85 -21.31 -31.13 -17.26
CA LYS A 85 -21.65 -29.72 -17.52
C LYS A 85 -21.66 -28.88 -16.24
N ALA A 86 -22.16 -29.43 -15.13
CA ALA A 86 -22.14 -28.73 -13.83
C ALA A 86 -20.72 -28.50 -13.32
N ILE A 87 -19.84 -29.50 -13.44
CA ILE A 87 -18.41 -29.39 -13.07
C ILE A 87 -17.71 -28.38 -13.98
N GLN A 88 -17.96 -28.43 -15.29
CA GLN A 88 -17.43 -27.46 -16.25
C GLN A 88 -17.83 -26.03 -15.87
N SER A 89 -19.12 -25.78 -15.63
CA SER A 89 -19.63 -24.47 -15.23
C SER A 89 -19.03 -23.98 -13.91
N THR A 90 -18.77 -24.89 -12.97
CA THR A 90 -18.07 -24.58 -11.71
C THR A 90 -16.63 -24.14 -11.97
N ALA A 91 -15.91 -24.85 -12.84
CA ALA A 91 -14.55 -24.49 -13.21
C ALA A 91 -14.47 -23.14 -13.93
N GLU A 92 -15.39 -22.87 -14.87
CA GLU A 92 -15.52 -21.56 -15.54
C GLU A 92 -15.79 -20.44 -14.54
N SER A 93 -16.67 -20.67 -13.55
CA SER A 93 -16.95 -19.71 -12.48
C SER A 93 -15.70 -19.40 -11.64
N MET A 94 -14.88 -20.40 -11.34
CA MET A 94 -13.60 -20.19 -10.64
C MET A 94 -12.61 -19.37 -11.48
N GLN A 95 -12.60 -19.54 -12.80
CA GLN A 95 -11.77 -18.70 -13.68
C GLN A 95 -12.23 -17.25 -13.67
N VAL A 96 -13.55 -17.01 -13.71
CA VAL A 96 -14.12 -15.65 -13.57
C VAL A 96 -13.66 -15.01 -12.26
N ILE A 97 -13.71 -15.73 -11.13
CA ILE A 97 -13.22 -15.21 -9.84
C ILE A 97 -11.73 -14.88 -9.92
N ALA A 98 -10.91 -15.75 -10.52
CA ALA A 98 -9.48 -15.48 -10.68
C ALA A 98 -9.21 -14.21 -11.50
N ASP A 99 -9.99 -13.98 -12.55
CA ASP A 99 -9.86 -12.79 -13.39
C ASP A 99 -10.34 -11.52 -12.65
N MET A 100 -11.35 -11.64 -11.77
CA MET A 100 -11.74 -10.55 -10.86
C MET A 100 -10.59 -10.14 -9.92
N TYR A 101 -9.85 -11.10 -9.35
CA TYR A 101 -8.66 -10.79 -8.55
C TYR A 101 -7.57 -10.10 -9.36
N ASP A 102 -7.36 -10.52 -10.61
CA ASP A 102 -6.37 -9.92 -11.50
C ASP A 102 -6.71 -8.48 -11.87
N SER A 103 -7.97 -8.23 -12.26
CA SER A 103 -8.50 -6.91 -12.59
C SER A 103 -8.43 -6.00 -11.36
N HIS A 104 -8.93 -6.44 -10.20
CA HIS A 104 -8.86 -5.65 -8.96
C HIS A 104 -7.42 -5.26 -8.58
N LYS A 105 -6.48 -6.20 -8.69
CA LYS A 105 -5.06 -5.94 -8.45
C LYS A 105 -4.50 -4.88 -9.40
N LYS A 106 -4.80 -4.99 -10.70
CA LYS A 106 -4.29 -4.09 -11.75
C LYS A 106 -4.91 -2.70 -11.72
N GLU A 107 -6.21 -2.63 -11.53
CA GLU A 107 -7.00 -1.40 -11.68
C GLU A 107 -7.10 -0.61 -10.38
N VAL A 108 -7.02 -1.28 -9.22
CA VAL A 108 -7.20 -0.62 -7.91
C VAL A 108 -5.92 -0.65 -7.10
N ILE A 109 -5.39 -1.85 -6.81
CA ILE A 109 -4.33 -2.00 -5.82
C ILE A 109 -2.99 -1.44 -6.28
N ILE A 110 -2.58 -1.70 -7.53
CA ILE A 110 -1.31 -1.17 -8.06
C ILE A 110 -1.31 0.37 -8.11
N PRO A 111 -2.31 1.05 -8.72
CA PRO A 111 -2.37 2.50 -8.70
C PRO A 111 -2.39 3.09 -7.29
N TRP A 112 -3.14 2.46 -6.37
CA TRP A 112 -3.20 2.87 -4.98
C TRP A 112 -1.82 2.78 -4.28
N ILE A 113 -1.07 1.70 -4.48
CA ILE A 113 0.31 1.56 -3.96
C ILE A 113 1.25 2.59 -4.58
N GLU A 114 1.14 2.84 -5.88
CA GLU A 114 1.99 3.81 -6.58
C GLU A 114 1.76 5.23 -6.07
N ASN A 115 0.51 5.61 -5.84
CA ASN A 115 0.14 6.90 -5.26
C ASN A 115 0.75 7.09 -3.85
N PHE A 116 0.87 6.05 -3.03
CA PHE A 116 1.55 6.17 -1.74
C PHE A 116 3.04 6.50 -1.86
N LYS A 117 3.71 6.13 -2.95
CA LYS A 117 5.14 6.38 -3.10
C LYS A 117 5.49 7.87 -3.13
N GLU A 118 4.56 8.71 -3.58
CA GLU A 118 4.71 10.17 -3.61
C GLU A 118 4.89 10.77 -2.20
N TYR A 119 4.43 10.06 -1.17
CA TYR A 119 4.48 10.49 0.23
C TYR A 119 5.58 9.80 1.05
N ASN A 120 6.56 9.15 0.40
CA ASN A 120 7.56 8.38 1.13
C ASN A 120 8.54 9.23 1.95
N GLN A 121 8.78 10.48 1.57
CA GLN A 121 9.85 11.32 2.14
C GLN A 121 9.42 12.78 2.43
N PRO A 122 8.25 13.02 3.07
CA PRO A 122 7.74 14.36 3.29
C PRO A 122 8.63 15.21 4.21
N ALA A 123 9.29 14.62 5.21
CA ALA A 123 10.17 15.38 6.10
C ALA A 123 11.47 15.75 5.39
N THR A 124 12.06 14.80 4.68
CA THR A 124 13.27 15.04 3.86
C THR A 124 13.02 16.14 2.81
N ASN A 125 11.88 16.10 2.13
CA ASN A 125 11.54 17.09 1.10
C ASN A 125 11.35 18.52 1.65
N CYS A 126 11.05 18.65 2.95
CA CYS A 126 10.77 19.94 3.59
C CYS A 126 11.89 20.40 4.54
N GLU A 127 12.97 19.63 4.70
CA GLU A 127 14.03 19.87 5.68
C GLU A 127 14.65 21.27 5.53
N GLN A 128 15.06 21.63 4.30
CA GLN A 128 15.67 22.93 4.02
C GLN A 128 14.73 24.11 4.34
N LEU A 129 13.42 23.93 4.13
CA LEU A 129 12.41 24.95 4.43
C LEU A 129 12.27 25.17 5.94
N ILE A 130 12.22 24.06 6.69
CA ILE A 130 12.13 24.06 8.16
C ILE A 130 13.40 24.70 8.75
N ASP A 131 14.58 24.31 8.26
CA ASP A 131 15.86 24.85 8.73
C ASP A 131 16.00 26.34 8.45
N MET A 132 15.54 26.80 7.28
CA MET A 132 15.53 28.22 6.93
C MET A 132 14.68 29.04 7.91
N HIS A 133 13.49 28.55 8.22
CA HIS A 133 12.60 29.20 9.18
C HIS A 133 13.21 29.22 10.60
N ALA A 134 13.70 28.08 11.08
CA ALA A 134 14.32 27.97 12.40
C ALA A 134 15.57 28.86 12.52
N GLY A 135 16.38 28.94 11.47
CA GLY A 135 17.55 29.82 11.41
C GLY A 135 17.19 31.31 11.45
N ALA A 136 16.12 31.71 10.74
CA ALA A 136 15.61 33.08 10.79
C ALA A 136 15.04 33.42 12.17
N TYR A 137 14.29 32.49 12.79
CA TYR A 137 13.74 32.68 14.12
C TYR A 137 14.83 32.84 15.19
N LYS A 138 15.87 32.00 15.13
CA LYS A 138 17.00 32.11 16.05
C LYS A 138 17.66 33.49 15.95
N LYS A 139 17.95 33.97 14.74
CA LYS A 139 18.53 35.31 14.52
C LYS A 139 17.61 36.43 15.00
N TYR A 140 16.31 36.32 14.71
CA TYR A 140 15.32 37.29 15.17
C TYR A 140 15.30 37.38 16.71
N LYS A 141 15.37 36.23 17.39
CA LYS A 141 15.42 36.17 18.85
C LYS A 141 16.71 36.75 19.41
N ASP A 142 17.85 36.37 18.85
CA ASP A 142 19.17 36.86 19.29
C ASP A 142 19.20 38.41 19.27
N VAL A 143 18.70 39.02 18.20
CA VAL A 143 18.61 40.48 18.05
C VAL A 143 17.55 41.12 18.97
N SER A 144 16.46 40.40 19.27
CA SER A 144 15.42 40.91 20.16
C SER A 144 15.82 40.87 21.64
N ASP A 145 16.68 39.92 22.02
CA ASP A 145 17.22 39.82 23.37
C ASP A 145 18.35 40.86 23.61
N GLU A 146 19.10 41.25 22.57
CA GLU A 146 20.18 42.26 22.62
C GLU A 146 19.65 43.72 22.76
N ASP A 147 18.46 44.00 22.22
CA ASP A 147 17.76 45.31 22.25
C ASP A 147 17.45 45.81 23.68
N ILE A 148 17.57 44.95 24.69
CA ILE A 148 17.31 45.26 26.11
C ILE A 148 18.55 45.92 26.77
N SER A 149 19.71 45.93 26.12
CA SER A 149 20.99 46.15 26.80
C SER A 149 21.86 47.32 26.36
N GLN A 150 21.62 48.03 25.24
CA GLN A 150 22.55 49.09 24.79
C GLN A 150 21.97 50.25 23.94
N ASP A 151 22.79 51.29 23.84
CA ASP A 151 22.55 52.68 23.43
C ASP A 151 22.09 52.88 21.96
N GLN A 152 21.38 53.99 21.69
CA GLN A 152 20.54 54.33 20.50
C GLN A 152 21.24 54.41 19.11
N SER A 153 22.41 53.79 18.93
CA SER A 153 23.25 53.89 17.72
C SER A 153 23.15 52.69 16.76
N GLU A 154 22.62 51.54 17.19
CA GLU A 154 22.55 50.28 16.38
C GLU A 154 21.13 49.93 15.89
N ASP A 155 20.11 50.72 16.25
CA ASP A 155 18.68 50.47 15.95
C ASP A 155 18.36 50.22 14.46
N THR A 156 19.12 50.81 13.53
CA THR A 156 18.84 50.69 12.09
C THR A 156 19.21 49.31 11.53
N ASP A 157 20.27 48.67 12.03
CA ASP A 157 20.67 47.33 11.61
C ASP A 157 19.75 46.26 12.24
N ILE A 158 19.28 46.51 13.46
CA ILE A 158 18.31 45.67 14.18
C ILE A 158 16.99 45.58 13.41
N GLU A 159 16.41 46.74 13.06
CA GLU A 159 15.13 46.77 12.34
C GLU A 159 15.25 46.17 10.93
N ALA A 160 16.40 46.36 10.27
CA ALA A 160 16.68 45.73 8.98
C ALA A 160 16.77 44.18 9.09
N ILE A 161 17.35 43.66 10.18
CA ILE A 161 17.39 42.21 10.44
C ILE A 161 15.99 41.67 10.74
N ARG A 162 15.19 42.36 11.55
CA ARG A 162 13.79 41.99 11.83
C ARG A 162 12.96 41.92 10.56
N SER A 163 13.00 42.96 9.74
CA SER A 163 12.29 43.03 8.46
C SER A 163 12.66 41.89 7.50
N ARG A 164 13.93 41.48 7.46
CA ARG A 164 14.39 40.32 6.69
C ARG A 164 13.87 39.01 7.25
N CYS A 165 13.87 38.84 8.57
CA CYS A 165 13.33 37.64 9.22
C CYS A 165 11.83 37.52 8.98
N ASP A 166 11.07 38.61 9.05
CA ASP A 166 9.64 38.63 8.74
C ASP A 166 9.35 38.19 7.30
N THR A 167 10.19 38.63 6.36
CA THR A 167 10.09 38.17 4.97
C THR A 167 10.30 36.65 4.88
N VAL A 168 11.30 36.11 5.58
CA VAL A 168 11.54 34.66 5.62
C VAL A 168 10.36 33.92 6.26
N PHE A 169 9.80 34.42 7.36
CA PHE A 169 8.62 33.81 8.01
C PHE A 169 7.44 33.75 7.05
N ASN A 170 7.11 34.87 6.39
CA ASN A 170 5.99 34.92 5.45
C ASN A 170 6.16 33.95 4.28
N VAL A 171 7.37 33.88 3.70
CA VAL A 171 7.66 32.98 2.58
C VAL A 171 7.59 31.52 3.03
N THR A 172 8.22 31.18 4.15
CA THR A 172 8.28 29.79 4.64
C THR A 172 6.91 29.28 5.08
N LEU A 173 6.10 30.09 5.77
CA LEU A 173 4.73 29.74 6.13
C LEU A 173 3.83 29.59 4.91
N SER A 174 3.96 30.48 3.92
CA SER A 174 3.22 30.37 2.66
C SER A 174 3.56 29.09 1.90
N GLU A 175 4.83 28.70 1.90
CA GLU A 175 5.27 27.47 1.24
C GLU A 175 4.81 26.21 1.97
N VAL A 176 4.83 26.21 3.32
CA VAL A 176 4.23 25.12 4.11
C VAL A 176 2.74 24.95 3.81
N ASN A 177 1.99 26.06 3.72
CA ASN A 177 0.58 26.01 3.34
C ASN A 177 0.38 25.47 1.92
N ARG A 178 1.21 25.93 0.96
CA ARG A 178 1.17 25.44 -0.42
C ARG A 178 1.44 23.93 -0.50
N ILE A 179 2.41 23.42 0.24
CA ILE A 179 2.74 21.98 0.31
C ILE A 179 1.57 21.20 0.88
N HIS A 180 0.99 21.67 1.99
CA HIS A 180 -0.16 21.04 2.62
C HIS A 180 -1.36 20.98 1.68
N ASP A 181 -1.70 22.08 1.01
CA ASP A 181 -2.83 22.16 0.10
C ASP A 181 -2.65 21.26 -1.12
N GLU A 182 -1.44 21.19 -1.67
CA GLU A 182 -1.11 20.30 -2.77
C GLU A 182 -1.25 18.83 -2.38
N GLN A 183 -0.74 18.44 -1.20
CA GLN A 183 -0.91 17.07 -0.68
C GLN A 183 -2.37 16.73 -0.43
N LEU A 184 -3.16 17.66 0.12
CA LEU A 184 -4.60 17.45 0.31
C LEU A 184 -5.33 17.30 -1.03
N ARG A 185 -4.96 18.10 -2.03
CA ARG A 185 -5.55 18.03 -3.38
C ARG A 185 -5.29 16.67 -4.02
N GLN A 186 -4.06 16.17 -3.92
CA GLN A 186 -3.68 14.84 -4.41
C GLN A 186 -4.40 13.73 -3.64
N ALA A 187 -4.46 13.82 -2.30
CA ALA A 187 -5.17 12.86 -1.48
C ALA A 187 -6.67 12.80 -1.86
N ARG A 188 -7.33 13.95 -2.03
CA ARG A 188 -8.75 14.06 -2.41
C ARG A 188 -9.07 13.37 -3.73
N ALA A 189 -8.18 13.47 -4.73
CA ALA A 189 -8.37 12.82 -6.01
C ALA A 189 -8.51 11.29 -5.92
N ASN A 190 -8.09 10.69 -4.82
CA ASN A 190 -8.16 9.24 -4.58
C ASN A 190 -9.44 8.79 -3.85
N PHE A 191 -10.30 9.71 -3.42
CA PHE A 191 -11.51 9.40 -2.67
C PHE A 191 -12.75 9.92 -3.40
N ASP A 192 -13.89 9.28 -3.14
CA ASP A 192 -15.18 9.74 -3.65
C ASP A 192 -15.55 11.09 -3.03
N GLU A 193 -15.72 12.14 -3.87
CA GLU A 193 -15.87 13.52 -3.41
C GLU A 193 -17.09 13.72 -2.49
N PRO A 194 -18.32 13.26 -2.84
CA PRO A 194 -19.48 13.43 -1.95
C PRO A 194 -19.27 12.78 -0.58
N HIS A 195 -18.66 11.60 -0.55
CA HIS A 195 -18.34 10.92 0.70
C HIS A 195 -17.25 11.67 1.49
N TYR A 196 -16.17 12.05 0.82
CA TYR A 196 -15.03 12.73 1.43
C TYR A 196 -15.44 14.06 2.07
N SER A 197 -16.20 14.92 1.35
CA SER A 197 -16.63 16.21 1.90
C SER A 197 -17.56 16.04 3.10
N ALA A 198 -18.45 15.03 3.08
CA ALA A 198 -19.37 14.77 4.18
C ALA A 198 -18.64 14.38 5.48
N LEU A 199 -17.55 13.61 5.39
CA LEU A 199 -16.76 13.18 6.54
C LEU A 199 -16.12 14.35 7.32
N SER A 200 -15.87 15.48 6.66
CA SER A 200 -15.30 16.68 7.30
C SER A 200 -16.25 17.37 8.28
N GLN A 201 -17.55 17.08 8.20
CA GLN A 201 -18.58 17.73 9.03
C GLN A 201 -18.62 17.20 10.48
N THR A 202 -17.95 16.08 10.73
CA THR A 202 -17.95 15.44 12.05
C THR A 202 -16.52 15.20 12.53
N PRO A 203 -16.23 15.36 13.84
CA PRO A 203 -14.94 14.98 14.40
C PRO A 203 -14.65 13.50 14.13
N ARG A 204 -13.37 13.16 13.96
CA ARG A 204 -12.94 11.76 13.81
C ARG A 204 -13.35 10.95 15.04
N THR A 205 -14.18 9.93 14.84
CA THR A 205 -14.44 8.91 15.87
C THR A 205 -13.22 8.00 16.00
N PRO A 206 -12.76 7.70 17.22
CA PRO A 206 -11.68 6.73 17.44
C PRO A 206 -12.00 5.39 16.79
N SER A 207 -11.00 4.73 16.20
CA SER A 207 -11.19 3.40 15.66
C SER A 207 -11.38 2.40 16.80
N GLN A 208 -12.34 1.50 16.66
CA GLN A 208 -12.50 0.36 17.59
C GLN A 208 -11.25 -0.53 17.64
N TYR A 209 -10.40 -0.47 16.62
CA TYR A 209 -9.16 -1.22 16.52
C TYR A 209 -7.94 -0.49 17.08
N ASN A 210 -8.10 0.69 17.69
CA ASN A 210 -6.97 1.47 18.20
C ASN A 210 -6.05 0.65 19.13
N ALA A 211 -6.60 -0.22 19.97
CA ALA A 211 -5.81 -1.08 20.86
C ALA A 211 -4.97 -2.11 20.08
N SER A 212 -5.48 -2.63 18.96
CA SER A 212 -4.80 -3.64 18.14
C SER A 212 -3.74 -3.05 17.20
N ILE A 213 -3.77 -1.75 16.94
CA ILE A 213 -2.77 -1.08 16.10
C ILE A 213 -1.39 -1.19 16.74
N ASP A 214 -1.30 -1.00 18.06
CA ASP A 214 -0.03 -1.06 18.77
C ASP A 214 0.54 -2.49 18.84
N GLU A 215 -0.34 -3.50 18.89
CA GLU A 215 0.05 -4.92 18.88
C GLU A 215 0.61 -5.37 17.53
N GLN A 216 0.14 -4.79 16.43
CA GLN A 216 0.55 -5.15 15.07
C GLN A 216 1.79 -4.41 14.60
N ARG A 217 2.35 -3.49 15.40
CA ARG A 217 3.55 -2.76 15.03
C ARG A 217 4.73 -3.74 14.96
N PRO A 218 5.38 -3.92 13.79
CA PRO A 218 6.55 -4.76 13.70
C PRO A 218 7.61 -4.23 14.67
N SER A 219 8.19 -5.10 15.50
CA SER A 219 9.35 -4.71 16.31
C SER A 219 10.50 -4.41 15.34
N ILE A 220 10.76 -3.13 15.08
CA ILE A 220 11.91 -2.67 14.30
C ILE A 220 13.15 -2.96 15.14
N SER A 221 13.59 -4.22 15.18
CA SER A 221 14.74 -4.69 15.95
C SER A 221 16.03 -4.64 15.13
N ARG A 222 15.99 -4.13 13.90
CA ARG A 222 17.19 -3.98 13.06
C ARG A 222 17.21 -2.63 12.35
N PRO A 223 18.33 -1.88 12.43
CA PRO A 223 18.52 -0.74 11.55
C PRO A 223 18.57 -1.25 10.11
N VAL A 224 17.66 -0.76 9.27
CA VAL A 224 17.74 -0.97 7.83
C VAL A 224 18.94 -0.16 7.34
N SER A 225 20.02 -0.84 6.98
CA SER A 225 21.12 -0.21 6.27
C SER A 225 20.59 0.36 4.96
N ILE A 226 20.67 1.68 4.83
CA ILE A 226 20.35 2.43 3.62
C ILE A 226 21.39 2.01 2.57
N VAL A 227 21.09 1.00 1.77
CA VAL A 227 21.86 0.69 0.55
C VAL A 227 20.97 1.02 -0.64
N SER A 228 21.22 2.21 -1.16
CA SER A 228 21.09 2.64 -2.55
C SER A 228 19.87 2.19 -3.34
N VAL A 229 18.92 3.11 -3.48
CA VAL A 229 18.03 3.18 -4.64
C VAL A 229 18.90 3.59 -5.85
N GLY A 230 19.63 2.62 -6.40
CA GLY A 230 20.47 2.79 -7.58
C GLY A 230 19.68 2.57 -8.86
N SER A 231 19.32 3.67 -9.51
CA SER A 231 19.19 3.89 -10.95
C SER A 231 19.10 2.62 -11.83
N MET A 232 17.91 2.23 -12.27
CA MET A 232 17.75 1.29 -13.39
C MET A 232 17.78 2.07 -14.70
N SER A 233 18.98 2.29 -15.23
CA SER A 233 19.24 2.70 -16.60
C SER A 233 20.22 1.72 -17.23
N GLY A 234 19.82 1.11 -18.36
CA GLY A 234 20.76 0.66 -19.40
C GLY A 234 21.16 -0.81 -19.40
N MET A 235 20.81 -1.47 -20.51
CA MET A 235 21.25 -2.79 -20.96
C MET A 235 22.78 -2.90 -21.12
N VAL A 236 23.33 -4.12 -21.03
CA VAL A 236 24.06 -4.84 -22.12
C VAL A 236 24.83 -6.05 -21.56
N GLY A 237 24.50 -7.23 -22.10
CA GLY A 237 25.42 -8.29 -22.55
C GLY A 237 26.44 -8.91 -21.58
N GLY A 238 26.17 -10.15 -21.17
CA GLY A 238 27.20 -11.04 -20.60
C GLY A 238 26.70 -12.47 -20.45
N VAL A 239 26.95 -13.31 -21.47
CA VAL A 239 26.85 -14.77 -21.39
C VAL A 239 27.95 -15.29 -20.48
N VAL A 240 27.62 -16.09 -19.46
CA VAL A 240 28.48 -17.16 -18.95
C VAL A 240 27.63 -18.20 -18.20
N ASP A 241 27.77 -19.45 -18.63
CA ASP A 241 27.23 -20.67 -18.02
C ASP A 241 27.83 -20.92 -16.63
N GLY A 242 27.03 -21.45 -15.70
CA GLY A 242 27.52 -21.75 -14.35
C GLY A 242 26.54 -22.51 -13.46
N VAL A 243 26.43 -23.80 -13.74
CA VAL A 243 25.99 -24.94 -12.90
C VAL A 243 25.86 -24.67 -11.38
N GLY A 244 24.65 -24.93 -10.86
CA GLY A 244 24.42 -25.68 -9.61
C GLY A 244 24.38 -24.91 -8.29
N SER A 245 23.21 -24.90 -7.64
CA SER A 245 23.11 -25.27 -6.21
C SER A 245 21.63 -25.43 -5.81
N MET A 246 21.23 -26.68 -5.54
CA MET A 246 19.98 -27.00 -4.85
C MET A 246 20.18 -26.73 -3.36
N GLY A 247 19.41 -25.78 -2.81
CA GLY A 247 19.36 -25.49 -1.38
C GLY A 247 17.94 -25.63 -0.85
N SER A 248 17.58 -26.84 -0.43
CA SER A 248 16.41 -27.12 0.40
C SER A 248 16.43 -26.26 1.67
N PHE A 249 15.37 -25.50 1.92
CA PHE A 249 15.04 -25.04 3.27
C PHE A 249 13.66 -25.53 3.68
N LEU A 250 13.70 -26.52 4.58
CA LEU A 250 12.58 -27.21 5.19
C LEU A 250 11.83 -26.33 6.19
N LYS A 251 10.50 -26.40 6.09
CA LYS A 251 9.51 -26.55 7.18
C LYS A 251 9.77 -25.78 8.49
N LYS A 252 8.84 -24.86 8.79
CA LYS A 252 8.16 -24.85 10.09
C LYS A 252 6.65 -24.73 9.89
N THR A 253 5.97 -25.86 10.09
CA THR A 253 4.55 -25.95 10.43
C THR A 253 4.39 -25.59 11.90
N ALA A 254 3.51 -24.64 12.22
CA ALA A 254 2.89 -24.55 13.54
C ALA A 254 1.38 -24.37 13.33
N ARG A 255 0.64 -25.39 13.77
CA ARG A 255 -0.81 -25.42 13.88
C ARG A 255 -1.23 -24.56 15.07
N THR A 256 -2.27 -23.75 14.88
CA THR A 256 -3.23 -23.41 15.93
C THR A 256 -4.63 -23.44 15.31
N SER A 257 -5.43 -24.35 15.85
CA SER A 257 -6.87 -24.50 15.62
C SER A 257 -7.65 -23.35 16.26
N ILE A 258 -8.75 -22.91 15.65
CA ILE A 258 -10.01 -22.53 16.32
C ILE A 258 -11.09 -22.22 15.25
N GLY A 259 -12.27 -22.84 15.42
CA GLY A 259 -13.57 -22.24 15.08
C GLY A 259 -13.97 -22.13 13.61
N SER A 260 -14.28 -23.25 12.97
CA SER A 260 -15.12 -23.26 11.76
C SER A 260 -16.56 -22.92 12.14
N SER A 261 -16.95 -21.66 11.96
CA SER A 261 -18.34 -21.26 11.77
C SER A 261 -18.49 -20.74 10.34
N SER A 262 -19.01 -21.61 9.47
CA SER A 262 -19.35 -21.35 8.07
C SER A 262 -20.21 -20.10 7.93
N MET A 263 -19.69 -19.07 7.24
CA MET A 263 -20.47 -17.92 6.76
C MET A 263 -21.25 -18.23 5.46
N PHE A 264 -21.13 -19.45 4.92
CA PHE A 264 -21.67 -19.82 3.61
C PHE A 264 -23.13 -20.32 3.62
N ASP A 265 -23.77 -20.49 4.79
CA ASP A 265 -25.17 -20.94 4.90
C ASP A 265 -26.23 -19.84 4.69
N SER A 266 -25.83 -18.59 4.46
CA SER A 266 -26.78 -17.45 4.43
C SER A 266 -27.26 -17.00 3.04
N TRP A 267 -26.72 -17.52 1.94
CA TRP A 267 -26.98 -16.96 0.60
C TRP A 267 -28.09 -17.66 -0.22
N TRP A 268 -28.54 -18.87 0.13
CA TRP A 268 -29.50 -19.62 -0.70
C TRP A 268 -30.86 -19.95 -0.06
N GLY A 269 -31.32 -19.18 0.93
CA GLY A 269 -32.58 -19.52 1.61
C GLY A 269 -33.43 -18.33 2.07
N ARG A 270 -34.24 -17.78 1.16
CA ARG A 270 -35.63 -17.31 1.36
C ARG A 270 -36.07 -16.45 0.17
N GLY A 271 -37.13 -16.90 -0.50
CA GLY A 271 -37.80 -16.19 -1.60
C GLY A 271 -38.40 -17.18 -2.58
#